data_AF-A0A0J8YGX7-F1
#
_entry.id   AF-A0A0J8YGX7-F1
#
_cell.length_a   1.000
_cell.length_b   1.000
_cell.length_c   1.000
_cell.angle_alpha   90.00
_cell.angle_beta   90.00
_cell.angle_gamma   90.00
#
_symmetry.space_group_name_H-M   'P 1'
#
loop_
_entity.id
_entity.type
_entity.pdbx_description
1 polymer ?
#
loop_
_entity_poly.entity_id
_entity_poly.type
_entity_poly.pdbx_seq_one_letter_code
_entity_poly.pdbx_strand_id
1 'polypeptide(L)'
;MVNESGFTQKYVDDIIGEAVIALLKSGGPITTSSLLTQLTDMAEISVNQQRTEACLQGIVEIKQSISKNYQERSQFLRNQSSLFESSNTLHRYDTKH
;
A
#
# COMPACT_ATOMS: atom_id res chain seq x y z
N MET A 1 -0.04 -8.38 -30.58
CA MET A 1 0.51 -7.36 -29.68
C MET A 1 0.86 -8.07 -28.39
N VAL A 2 2.14 -8.36 -28.17
CA VAL A 2 2.60 -8.95 -26.90
C VAL A 2 2.44 -7.87 -25.84
N ASN A 3 1.73 -8.17 -24.75
CA ASN A 3 1.51 -7.24 -23.63
C ASN A 3 2.84 -6.96 -22.91
N GLU A 4 3.65 -6.04 -23.43
CA GLU A 4 4.91 -5.60 -22.81
C GLU A 4 4.68 -5.13 -21.37
N SER A 5 3.52 -4.50 -21.09
CA SER A 5 3.08 -4.03 -19.78
C SER A 5 2.92 -5.13 -18.73
N GLY A 6 2.59 -6.36 -19.14
CA GLY A 6 2.42 -7.48 -18.22
C GLY A 6 3.74 -8.09 -17.78
N PHE A 7 4.75 -8.07 -18.66
CA PHE A 7 6.11 -8.54 -18.34
C PHE A 7 6.83 -7.57 -17.41
N THR A 8 6.65 -6.27 -17.59
CA THR A 8 7.22 -5.25 -16.70
C THR A 8 6.61 -5.34 -15.31
N GLN A 9 5.28 -5.50 -15.21
CA GLN A 9 4.63 -5.64 -13.90
C GLN A 9 5.08 -6.91 -13.18
N LYS A 10 5.14 -8.04 -13.88
CA LYS A 10 5.65 -9.29 -13.29
C LYS A 10 7.06 -9.11 -12.74
N TYR A 11 7.93 -8.41 -13.46
CA TYR A 11 9.29 -8.16 -13.00
C TYR A 11 9.35 -7.26 -11.76
N VAL A 12 8.47 -6.26 -11.66
CA VAL A 12 8.30 -5.44 -10.45
C VAL A 12 7.84 -6.33 -9.28
N ASP A 13 6.85 -7.18 -9.49
CA ASP A 13 6.33 -8.09 -8.47
C ASP A 13 7.42 -9.07 -7.98
N ASP A 14 8.24 -9.59 -8.90
CA ASP A 14 9.37 -10.47 -8.58
C ASP A 14 10.40 -9.74 -7.69
N ILE A 15 10.71 -8.47 -8.00
CA ILE A 15 11.64 -7.64 -7.22
C ILE A 15 11.08 -7.31 -5.84
N ILE A 16 9.78 -7.01 -5.72
CA ILE A 16 9.12 -6.83 -4.42
C ILE A 16 9.21 -8.13 -3.62
N GLY A 17 8.95 -9.27 -4.25
CA GLY A 17 9.07 -10.60 -3.63
C GLY A 17 10.48 -10.88 -3.12
N GLU A 18 11.51 -10.56 -3.90
CA GLU A 18 12.90 -10.70 -3.48
C GLU A 18 13.22 -9.84 -2.25
N ALA A 19 12.79 -8.58 -2.23
CA ALA A 19 12.97 -7.68 -1.10
C ALA A 19 12.29 -8.20 0.18
N VAL A 20 11.06 -8.74 0.06
CA VAL A 20 10.35 -9.34 1.19
C VAL A 20 11.07 -10.60 1.70
N ILE A 21 11.60 -11.43 0.82
CA ILE A 21 12.39 -12.61 1.22
C ILE A 21 13.67 -12.18 1.94
N ALA A 22 14.35 -11.13 1.49
CA ALA A 22 15.53 -10.59 2.17
C ALA A 22 15.19 -10.13 3.59
N LEU A 23 14.06 -9.44 3.78
CA LEU A 23 13.57 -9.04 5.10
C LEU A 23 13.20 -10.24 5.98
N LEU A 24 12.54 -11.27 5.42
CA LEU A 24 12.23 -12.50 6.16
C LEU A 24 13.51 -13.19 6.66
N LYS A 25 14.56 -13.20 5.85
CA LYS A 25 15.86 -13.79 6.20
C LYS A 25 16.63 -13.00 7.24
N SER A 26 16.46 -11.68 7.30
CA SER A 26 17.16 -10.84 8.29
C SER A 26 16.61 -11.00 9.71
N GLY A 27 15.43 -11.63 9.87
CA GLY A 27 14.77 -11.84 11.16
C GLY A 27 14.24 -10.57 11.82
N GLY A 28 14.25 -9.45 11.09
CA GLY A 28 13.76 -8.16 11.56
C GLY A 28 12.26 -7.96 11.36
N PRO A 29 11.69 -6.85 11.89
CA PRO A 29 10.30 -6.49 11.67
C PRO A 29 9.99 -6.30 10.17
N ILE A 30 8.91 -6.91 9.73
CA ILE A 30 8.41 -6.76 8.35
C ILE A 30 7.32 -5.68 8.38
N THR A 31 7.71 -4.49 7.97
CA THR A 31 6.86 -3.30 7.93
C THR A 31 6.96 -2.67 6.54
N THR A 32 5.99 -1.83 6.19
CA THR A 32 6.07 -1.05 4.94
C THR A 32 7.31 -0.16 4.91
N SER A 33 7.75 0.35 6.06
CA SER A 33 9.01 1.12 6.15
C SER A 33 10.23 0.26 5.87
N SER A 34 10.33 -0.94 6.46
CA SER A 34 11.48 -1.82 6.23
C SER A 34 11.53 -2.33 4.78
N LEU A 35 10.37 -2.55 4.15
CA LEU A 35 10.28 -2.87 2.73
C LEU A 35 10.71 -1.72 1.81
N LEU A 36 10.30 -0.49 2.12
CA LEU A 36 10.74 0.69 1.36
C LEU A 36 12.25 0.90 1.48
N THR A 37 12.83 0.73 2.66
CA THR A 37 14.28 0.80 2.86
C THR A 37 14.98 -0.30 2.05
N GLN A 38 14.54 -1.55 2.15
CA GLN A 38 15.15 -2.67 1.43
C GLN A 38 15.14 -2.48 -0.10
N LEU A 39 14.04 -1.97 -0.66
CA LEU A 39 13.94 -1.67 -2.09
C LEU A 39 14.82 -0.48 -2.50
N THR A 40 14.99 0.49 -1.63
CA THR A 40 15.90 1.64 -1.86
C THR A 40 17.34 1.15 -1.91
N ASP A 41 17.76 0.33 -0.94
CA ASP A 41 19.10 -0.25 -0.90
C ASP A 41 19.37 -1.11 -2.16
N MET A 42 18.38 -1.91 -2.58
CA MET A 42 18.47 -2.70 -3.82
C MET A 42 18.60 -1.82 -5.07
N ALA A 43 17.94 -0.67 -5.12
CA ALA A 43 18.04 0.27 -6.23
C ALA A 43 19.43 0.94 -6.28
N GLU A 44 19.98 1.32 -5.13
CA GLU A 44 21.28 1.99 -5.01
C GLU A 44 22.46 1.06 -5.35
N ILE A 45 22.36 -0.21 -4.98
CA ILE A 45 23.42 -1.21 -5.22
C ILE A 45 23.32 -1.80 -6.65
N SER A 46 22.18 -1.67 -7.31
CA SER A 46 21.96 -2.24 -8.63
C SER A 46 22.75 -1.52 -9.73
N VAL A 47 23.57 -2.29 -10.46
CA VAL A 47 24.23 -1.84 -11.70
C VAL A 47 23.35 -2.00 -12.95
N ASN A 48 22.20 -2.67 -12.82
CA ASN A 48 21.29 -2.93 -13.93
C ASN A 48 20.15 -1.90 -13.91
N GLN A 49 20.05 -1.10 -14.96
CA GLN A 49 19.02 -0.06 -15.10
C GLN A 49 17.59 -0.61 -14.99
N GLN A 50 17.29 -1.73 -15.65
CA GLN A 50 15.96 -2.35 -15.60
C GLN A 50 15.61 -2.77 -14.16
N ARG A 51 16.58 -3.29 -13.41
CA ARG A 51 16.40 -3.68 -12.00
C ARG A 51 16.18 -2.45 -11.13
N THR A 52 16.95 -1.38 -11.34
CA THR A 52 16.80 -0.11 -10.62
C THR A 52 15.42 0.49 -10.88
N GLU A 53 14.97 0.53 -12.14
CA GLU A 53 13.62 0.98 -12.52
C GLU A 53 12.53 0.14 -11.86
N ALA A 54 12.68 -1.18 -11.82
CA ALA A 54 11.72 -2.06 -11.14
C ALA A 54 11.67 -1.83 -9.62
N CYS A 55 12.81 -1.59 -8.97
CA CYS A 55 12.85 -1.23 -7.54
C CYS A 55 12.13 0.09 -7.28
N LEU A 56 12.37 1.11 -8.11
CA LEU A 56 11.72 2.41 -8.01
C LEU A 56 10.20 2.31 -8.25
N GLN A 57 9.78 1.51 -9.22
CA GLN A 57 8.37 1.27 -9.49
C GLN A 57 7.70 0.56 -8.31
N GLY A 58 8.34 -0.46 -7.73
CA GLY A 58 7.84 -1.14 -6.54
C GLY A 58 7.71 -0.19 -5.33
N ILE A 59 8.65 0.74 -5.15
CA ILE A 59 8.56 1.79 -4.13
C ILE A 59 7.31 2.66 -4.34
N VAL A 60 7.01 3.04 -5.59
CA VAL A 60 5.82 3.84 -5.92
C VAL A 60 4.54 3.06 -5.59
N GLU A 61 4.45 1.80 -5.99
CA GLU A 61 3.27 0.95 -5.76
C GLU A 61 3.00 0.75 -4.26
N ILE A 62 4.03 0.52 -3.46
CA ILE A 62 3.89 0.40 -2.01
C ILE A 62 3.40 1.71 -1.40
N LYS A 63 3.95 2.87 -1.81
CA LYS A 63 3.49 4.18 -1.34
C LYS A 63 2.03 4.45 -1.70
N GLN A 64 1.61 4.05 -2.90
CA GLN A 64 0.22 4.14 -3.33
C GLN A 64 -0.69 3.22 -2.51
N SER A 65 -0.27 1.99 -2.25
CA SER A 65 -1.00 1.03 -1.40
C SER A 65 -1.21 1.56 0.01
N ILE A 66 -0.15 2.13 0.62
CA ILE A 66 -0.23 2.79 1.92
C ILE A 66 -1.27 3.93 1.90
N SER A 67 -1.19 4.80 0.90
CA SER A 67 -2.08 5.95 0.76
C SER A 67 -3.54 5.52 0.60
N LYS A 68 -3.79 4.50 -0.23
CA LYS A 68 -5.11 3.91 -0.44
C LYS A 68 -5.68 3.32 0.86
N ASN A 69 -4.86 2.60 1.61
CA ASN A 69 -5.29 2.04 2.90
C ASN A 69 -5.67 3.13 3.91
N TYR A 70 -4.92 4.24 3.98
CA TYR A 70 -5.28 5.38 4.81
C TYR A 70 -6.61 6.01 4.37
N GLN A 71 -6.83 6.17 3.08
CA GLN A 71 -8.08 6.71 2.53
C GLN A 71 -9.27 5.81 2.89
N GLU A 72 -9.17 4.51 2.65
CA GLU A 72 -10.21 3.53 2.99
C GLU A 72 -10.53 3.55 4.48
N ARG A 73 -9.50 3.57 5.34
CA ARG A 73 -9.67 3.67 6.79
C ARG A 73 -10.37 4.96 7.20
N SER A 74 -10.01 6.09 6.58
CA SER A 74 -10.65 7.38 6.86
C SER A 74 -12.12 7.41 6.44
N GLN A 75 -12.47 6.80 5.31
CA GLN A 75 -13.84 6.68 4.82
C GLN A 75 -14.67 5.79 5.74
N PHE A 76 -14.11 4.65 6.18
CA PHE A 76 -14.76 3.77 7.13
C PHE A 76 -15.09 4.50 8.45
N LEU A 77 -14.16 5.28 8.99
CA LEU A 77 -14.39 6.08 10.20
C LEU A 77 -15.48 7.15 10.00
N ARG A 78 -15.48 7.85 8.85
CA ARG A 78 -16.54 8.82 8.51
C ARG A 78 -17.92 8.19 8.39
N ASN A 79 -18.00 7.00 7.79
CA ASN A 79 -19.25 6.28 7.64
C ASN A 79 -19.79 5.84 9.00
N GLN A 80 -18.91 5.37 9.91
CA GLN A 80 -19.31 5.07 11.27
C GLN A 80 -19.87 6.30 11.99
N SER A 81 -19.20 7.45 11.94
CA SER A 81 -19.73 8.67 12.58
C SER A 81 -21.07 9.11 12.00
N SER A 82 -21.26 8.99 10.67
CA SER A 82 -22.53 9.30 10.01
C SER A 82 -23.68 8.39 10.47
N LEU A 83 -23.42 7.10 10.72
CA LEU A 83 -24.42 6.18 11.26
C LEU A 83 -24.84 6.55 12.70
N PHE A 84 -23.88 6.96 13.53
CA PHE A 84 -24.18 7.45 14.89
C PHE A 84 -24.98 8.76 14.87
N GLU A 85 -24.66 9.70 13.98
CA GLU A 85 -25.41 10.95 13.82
C GLU A 85 -26.84 10.70 13.32
N SER A 86 -27.01 9.82 12.32
CA SER A 86 -28.32 9.45 11.76
C SER A 86 -29.25 8.81 12.79
N SER A 87 -28.69 8.05 13.74
CA SER A 87 -29.45 7.42 14.82
C SER A 87 -30.00 8.44 15.83
N ASN A 88 -29.29 9.55 16.06
CA ASN A 88 -29.73 10.60 16.99
C ASN A 88 -30.81 11.51 16.38
N THR A 89 -30.84 11.70 15.06
CA THR A 89 -31.85 12.53 14.41
C THR A 89 -33.23 11.86 14.38
N LEU A 90 -33.30 10.53 14.36
CA LEU A 90 -34.57 9.80 14.33
C LEU A 90 -35.31 9.83 15.68
N HIS A 91 -34.60 9.98 16.80
CA HIS A 91 -35.21 10.03 18.14
C HIS A 91 -35.84 11.40 18.48
N ARG A 92 -35.61 12.43 17.66
CA ARG A 92 -36.03 13.81 17.95
C ARG A 92 -37.40 14.19 17.38
N TYR A 93 -38.05 13.31 16.62
CA TYR A 93 -39.38 13.57 16.04
C TYR A 93 -40.56 12.99 16.83
N ASP A 94 -40.33 12.27 17.94
CA ASP A 94 -41.37 11.53 18.66
C ASP A 94 -41.85 12.16 19.98
N THR A 95 -41.51 13.42 20.27
CA THR A 95 -41.99 14.12 21.48
C THR A 95 -42.76 15.38 21.13
N LYS A 96 -43.95 15.19 20.55
CA LYS A 96 -45.04 16.18 20.54
C LYS A 96 -46.38 15.47 20.72
N HIS A 97 -46.74 15.19 21.96
CA HIS A 97 -48.12 14.98 22.39
C HIS A 97 -48.41 15.87 23.59
#